data_AF-A0A1H9SA09-F1
#
_entry.id   AF-A0A1H9SA09-F1
#
_cell.length_a   1.000
_cell.length_b   1.000
_cell.length_c   1.000
_cell.angle_alpha   90.00
_cell.angle_beta   90.00
_cell.angle_gamma   90.00
#
_symmetry.space_group_name_H-M   'P 1'
#
loop_
_entity.id
_entity.type
_entity.pdbx_description
1 polymer ?
#
loop_
_entity_poly.entity_id
_entity_poly.type
_entity_poly.pdbx_seq_one_letter_code
_entity_poly.pdbx_strand_id
1 'polypeptide(L)' 'MEKTKVTYEYFLLGESVPVRVAFNDKGMKMGAEVPNREKGELVQDATYLSRLERSFEVEKITEQQFREKAESMLGKSLE' A
#
# COMPACT_ATOMS: atom_id res chain seq x y z
N MET A 1 -26.31 1.46 9.62
CA MET A 1 -25.17 1.65 8.70
C MET A 1 -24.10 0.66 9.13
N GLU A 2 -24.01 -0.49 8.45
CA GLU A 2 -22.90 -1.41 8.67
C GLU A 2 -21.61 -0.69 8.26
N LYS A 3 -20.67 -0.53 9.21
CA LYS A 3 -19.33 -0.09 8.89
C LYS A 3 -18.71 -1.21 8.06
N THR A 4 -18.56 -1.00 6.76
CA THR A 4 -17.77 -1.88 5.89
C THR A 4 -16.40 -2.04 6.53
N LYS A 5 -16.09 -3.27 6.98
CA LYS A 5 -14.82 -3.57 7.63
C LYS A 5 -13.75 -3.54 6.54
N VAL A 6 -12.91 -2.52 6.56
CA VAL A 6 -11.75 -2.42 5.68
C VAL A 6 -10.57 -3.09 6.38
N THR A 7 -9.91 -4.01 5.70
CA THR A 7 -8.65 -4.62 6.16
C THR A 7 -7.53 -4.22 5.21
N TYR A 8 -6.33 -4.04 5.73
CA TYR A 8 -5.16 -3.68 4.94
C TYR A 8 -4.17 -4.83 4.88
N GLU A 9 -3.62 -5.06 3.70
CA GLU A 9 -2.41 -5.86 3.55
C GLU A 9 -1.30 -5.00 2.95
N TYR A 10 -0.06 -5.32 3.30
CA TYR A 10 1.11 -4.51 2.98
C TYR A 10 2.08 -5.35 2.15
N PHE A 11 2.57 -4.75 1.07
CA PHE A 11 3.46 -5.38 0.12
C PHE A 11 4.62 -4.45 -0.21
N LEU A 12 5.74 -5.03 -0.62
CA LEU A 12 6.85 -4.35 -1.25
C LEU A 12 6.88 -4.78 -2.71
N LEU A 13 6.67 -3.84 -3.62
CA LEU A 13 6.79 -4.07 -5.05
C LEU A 13 8.24 -3.81 -5.47
N GLY A 14 8.87 -4.83 -6.04
CA GLY A 14 10.32 -4.86 -6.21
C GLY A 14 11.02 -4.79 -4.85
N GLU A 15 12.08 -3.98 -4.75
CA GLU A 15 12.85 -3.81 -3.51
C GLU A 15 12.58 -2.48 -2.78
N SER A 16 11.78 -1.60 -3.37
CA SER A 16 11.76 -0.17 -2.98
C SER A 16 10.39 0.46 -2.82
N VAL A 17 9.33 -0.02 -3.47
CA VAL A 17 8.03 0.66 -3.44
C VAL A 17 7.08 -0.04 -2.48
N PRO A 18 6.83 0.52 -1.28
CA PRO A 18 5.85 -0.06 -0.36
C PRO A 18 4.44 0.26 -0.86
N VAL A 19 3.58 -0.75 -0.85
CA VAL A 19 2.19 -0.69 -1.33
C VAL A 19 1.26 -1.19 -0.23
N ARG A 20 0.25 -0.39 0.13
CA ARG A 20 -0.84 -0.80 1.04
C ARG A 20 -2.07 -1.11 0.19
N VAL A 21 -2.62 -2.30 0.31
CA VAL A 21 -3.84 -2.72 -0.40
C VAL A 21 -5.00 -2.77 0.59
N ALA A 22 -6.07 -2.05 0.27
CA ALA A 22 -7.32 -2.08 1.02
C ALA A 22 -8.23 -3.19 0.50
N PHE A 23 -8.80 -3.97 1.41
CA PHE A 23 -9.78 -5.02 1.12
C PHE A 23 -11.09 -4.72 1.84
N ASN A 24 -12.21 -5.02 1.20
CA ASN A 24 -13.52 -4.96 1.84
C ASN A 24 -13.79 -6.21 2.70
N ASP A 25 -14.95 -6.21 3.37
CA ASP A 25 -15.46 -7.30 4.20
C ASP A 25 -15.62 -8.64 3.46
N LYS A 26 -15.71 -8.60 2.13
CA LYS A 26 -15.78 -9.77 1.25
C LYS A 26 -14.41 -10.24 0.74
N GLY A 27 -13.33 -9.62 1.20
CA GLY A 27 -11.97 -9.93 0.74
C GLY A 27 -11.67 -9.44 -0.68
N MET A 28 -12.47 -8.53 -1.24
CA MET A 28 -12.21 -7.93 -2.56
C MET A 28 -11.33 -6.69 -2.41
N LYS A 29 -10.31 -6.59 -3.28
CA LYS A 29 -9.42 -5.42 -3.38
C LYS A 29 -10.25 -4.17 -3.72
N MET A 30 -10.15 -3.16 -2.87
CA MET A 30 -10.80 -1.86 -3.05
C MET A 30 -9.88 -0.83 -3.69
N GLY A 31 -8.58 -0.91 -3.42
CA GLY A 31 -7.60 0.08 -3.86
C GLY A 31 -6.20 -0.25 -3.37
N ALA A 32 -5.20 0.34 -4.02
CA ALA A 32 -3.82 0.34 -3.55
C ALA A 32 -3.40 1.78 -3.24
N GLU A 33 -2.59 1.93 -2.20
CA GLU A 33 -2.01 3.18 -1.75
C GLU A 33 -0.48 3.05 -1.75
N VAL A 34 0.19 4.06 -2.29
CA VAL A 34 1.65 4.12 -2.38
C VAL A 34 2.16 5.49 -1.94
N PRO A 35 3.37 5.59 -1.35
CA PRO A 35 3.97 6.88 -1.06
C PRO A 35 4.30 7.61 -2.36
N ASN A 36 3.79 8.83 -2.49
CA ASN A 36 4.16 9.74 -3.57
C ASN A 36 5.06 10.84 -3.01
N ARG A 37 6.34 10.79 -3.37
CA ARG A 37 7.36 11.74 -2.91
C ARG A 37 7.09 13.18 -3.36
N GLU A 38 6.53 13.37 -4.55
CA GLU A 38 6.25 14.70 -5.10
C GLU A 38 5.13 15.40 -4.34
N LYS A 39 4.09 14.65 -3.96
CA LYS A 39 2.98 15.15 -3.14
C LYS A 39 3.28 15.09 -1.64
N GLY A 40 4.29 14.32 -1.25
CA GLY A 40 4.63 14.09 0.14
C GLY A 40 3.52 13.35 0.90
N GLU A 41 2.71 12.53 0.25
CA GLU A 41 1.58 11.83 0.88
C GLU A 41 1.36 10.44 0.28
N LEU A 42 0.54 9.61 0.94
CA LEU A 42 0.06 8.38 0.33
C LEU A 42 -1.01 8.72 -0.70
N VAL A 43 -0.87 8.18 -1.90
CA VAL A 43 -1.85 8.36 -2.97
C VAL A 43 -2.50 7.04 -3.32
N GLN A 44 -3.81 7.07 -3.56
CA GLN A 44 -4.52 5.93 -4.12
C GLN A 44 -4.19 5.80 -5.61
N ASP A 45 -3.64 4.66 -6.01
CA ASP A 45 -3.32 4.35 -7.40
C ASP A 45 -3.64 2.88 -7.69
N ALA A 46 -4.76 2.66 -8.39
CA ALA A 46 -5.23 1.33 -8.75
C ALA A 46 -4.30 0.59 -9.71
N THR A 47 -3.38 1.29 -10.41
CA THR A 47 -2.38 0.66 -11.29
C THR A 47 -1.48 -0.30 -10.51
N TYR A 48 -1.23 -0.01 -9.23
CA TYR A 48 -0.41 -0.87 -8.37
C TYR A 48 -1.12 -2.18 -8.01
N LEU A 49 -2.46 -2.25 -8.05
CA LEU A 49 -3.18 -3.51 -7.88
C LEU A 49 -2.82 -4.50 -9.01
N SER A 50 -2.88 -4.03 -10.26
CA SER A 50 -2.53 -4.85 -11.41
C SER A 50 -1.04 -5.18 -11.46
N ARG A 51 -0.17 -4.29 -10.96
CA ARG A 51 1.27 -4.58 -10.85
C ARG A 51 1.56 -5.66 -9.81
N LEU A 52 0.93 -5.60 -8.64
CA LEU A 52 1.09 -6.63 -7.61
C LEU A 52 0.68 -8.03 -8.11
N GLU A 53 -0.29 -8.13 -9.03
CA GLU A 53 -0.72 -9.41 -9.59
C GLU A 53 0.15 -9.94 -10.72
N ARG A 54 0.86 -9.04 -11.43
CA ARG A 54 1.64 -9.39 -12.62
C ARG A 54 3.15 -9.39 -12.39
N SER A 55 3.62 -8.76 -11.32
CA SER A 55 5.04 -8.67 -10.99
C SER A 55 5.53 -9.96 -10.30
N PHE A 56 6.73 -10.39 -10.68
CA PHE A 56 7.41 -11.54 -10.07
C PHE A 56 8.08 -11.18 -8.74
N GLU A 57 8.37 -9.89 -8.51
CA GLU A 57 9.02 -9.39 -7.31
C GLU A 57 8.00 -8.63 -6.47
N VAL A 58 7.25 -9.39 -5.67
CA VAL A 58 6.33 -8.87 -4.67
C VAL A 58 6.58 -9.62 -3.37
N GLU A 59 6.99 -8.88 -2.34
CA GLU A 59 7.16 -9.41 -0.99
C GLU A 59 6.03 -8.91 -0.10
N LYS A 60 5.46 -9.79 0.73
CA LYS A 60 4.51 -9.36 1.76
C LYS A 60 5.29 -8.85 2.97
N ILE A 61 4.99 -7.62 3.38
CA ILE A 61 5.65 -6.95 4.51
C ILE A 61 4.65 -6.69 5.64
N THR A 62 5.15 -6.31 6.80
CA THR A 62 4.32 -5.83 7.91
C THR A 62 3.92 -4.37 7.73
N GLU A 63 2.88 -3.94 8.46
CA GLU A 63 2.49 -2.53 8.55
C GLU A 63 3.65 -1.63 8.99
N GLN A 64 4.42 -2.08 9.98
CA GLN A 64 5.55 -1.31 10.50
C GLN A 64 6.62 -1.11 9.42
N GLN A 65 6.96 -2.18 8.67
CA GLN A 65 7.90 -2.07 7.55
C GLN A 65 7.37 -1.19 6.42
N PHE A 66 6.07 -1.24 6.14
CA PHE A 66 5.44 -0.31 5.19
C PHE A 66 5.64 1.13 5.64
N ARG A 67 5.34 1.42 6.92
CA ARG A 67 5.48 2.75 7.50
C ARG A 67 6.92 3.24 7.41
N GLU A 68 7.89 2.46 7.88
CA GLU A 68 9.31 2.84 7.84
C GLU A 68 9.78 3.16 6.41
N LYS A 69 9.40 2.33 5.42
CA LYS A 69 9.76 2.55 4.03
C LYS A 69 9.04 3.76 3.42
N ALA A 70 7.74 3.91 3.70
CA ALA A 70 6.96 5.03 3.19
C ALA A 70 7.44 6.36 3.79
N GLU A 71 7.70 6.42 5.09
CA GLU A 71 8.26 7.59 5.77
C GLU A 71 9.65 7.95 5.23
N SER A 72 10.50 6.94 4.99
CA SER A 72 11.80 7.12 4.33
C SER A 72 11.67 7.73 2.92
N MET A 73 10.69 7.27 2.12
CA MET A 73 10.44 7.82 0.78
C MET A 73 9.86 9.23 0.80
N LEU A 74 8.97 9.51 1.75
CA LEU A 74 8.29 10.81 1.88
C LEU A 74 9.15 11.85 2.61
N GLY A 75 10.19 11.42 3.33
CA GLY A 75 11.02 12.29 4.16
C GLY A 75 10.28 12.87 5.37
N LYS A 76 9.18 12.24 5.79
CA LYS A 76 8.35 12.66 6.93
C LYS A 76 7.60 11.49 7.54
N SER A 77 7.18 11.64 8.79
CA SER A 77 6.33 10.64 9.45
C SER A 77 4.91 10.63 8.89
N LEU A 78 4.34 9.43 8.77
CA LEU A 78 2.93 9.21 8.50
C LEU A 78 2.26 9.12 9.87
N GLU A 79 1.60 10.19 10.31
CA GLU A 79 0.86 10.24 11.59
C GLU A 79 -0.41 9.37 11.58
#